data_AF-A0AAD3R2W7-F1
#
_entry.id   AF-A0AAD3R2W7-F1
#
_cell.length_a   1.000
_cell.length_b   1.000
_cell.length_c   1.000
_cell.angle_alpha   90.00
_cell.angle_beta   90.00
_cell.angle_gamma   90.00
#
_symmetry.space_group_name_H-M   'P 1'
#
loop_
_entity.id
_entity.type
_entity.pdbx_description
1 polymer ?
#
loop_
_entity_poly.entity_id
_entity_poly.type
_entity_poly.pdbx_seq_one_letter_code
_entity_poly.pdbx_strand_id
1 'polypeptide(L)'
;MKARVLVLGLGLALVLTVCAARSPYQAVLQHSRIRGRLQGPNVCAMQQIKGTDKKYFTNCKQWYHRKICGKPTVITYECCPGYEKIPGEKGCPAALPLVNIYNTLGVVGASTTQMYTDRAKLREEIEGPGSFTFFAPSNEAWAALPTEILDALVSNVNIELLNALHYHMVNRRLTSEELRHGSSFASMYQDFDVHIHHYSNGIVTWAAFV
;
A
#
# COMPACT_ATOMS: atom_id res chain seq x y z
N MET A 1 3.05 -68.88 27.20
CA MET A 1 3.24 -68.50 25.80
C MET A 1 2.21 -67.44 25.42
N LYS A 2 2.66 -66.40 24.71
CA LYS A 2 1.90 -65.33 24.02
C LYS A 2 1.33 -64.21 24.91
N ALA A 3 1.41 -62.93 24.58
CA ALA A 3 2.29 -62.13 23.73
C ALA A 3 1.93 -60.67 24.10
N ARG A 4 2.93 -59.84 24.42
CA ARG A 4 2.74 -58.38 24.49
C ARG A 4 2.54 -57.87 23.07
N VAL A 5 1.40 -57.27 22.75
CA VAL A 5 1.20 -56.54 21.49
C VAL A 5 1.14 -55.05 21.80
N LEU A 6 2.05 -54.37 21.13
CA LEU A 6 2.41 -52.96 21.22
C LEU A 6 1.36 -52.08 20.51
N VAL A 7 1.23 -50.87 21.04
CA VAL A 7 0.42 -49.74 20.57
C VAL A 7 0.65 -49.39 19.09
N LEU A 8 -0.43 -49.08 18.36
CA LEU A 8 -0.40 -48.15 17.23
C LEU A 8 -1.75 -47.42 17.13
N GLY A 9 -1.87 -46.30 17.84
CA GLY A 9 -2.93 -45.33 17.61
C GLY A 9 -2.62 -44.55 16.34
N LEU A 10 -3.40 -44.76 15.28
CA LEU A 10 -3.41 -43.88 14.11
C LEU A 10 -4.07 -42.54 14.51
N GLY A 11 -3.25 -41.59 14.97
CA GLY A 11 -3.64 -40.19 15.03
C GLY A 11 -3.65 -39.61 13.62
N LEU A 12 -4.84 -39.48 13.02
CA LEU A 12 -5.05 -38.75 11.79
C LEU A 12 -4.87 -37.24 12.10
N ALA A 13 -3.65 -36.74 12.01
CA ALA A 13 -3.38 -35.31 12.10
C ALA A 13 -3.96 -34.63 10.85
N LEU A 14 -5.20 -34.13 10.95
CA LEU A 14 -5.80 -33.24 9.98
C LEU A 14 -5.00 -31.93 10.00
N VAL A 15 -3.95 -31.84 9.19
CA VAL A 15 -3.28 -30.56 8.92
C VAL A 15 -4.29 -29.73 8.15
N LEU A 16 -5.08 -28.93 8.88
CA LEU A 16 -5.83 -27.81 8.33
C LEU A 16 -4.78 -26.85 7.76
N THR A 17 -4.46 -27.05 6.48
CA THR A 17 -3.81 -26.02 5.68
C THR A 17 -4.78 -24.86 5.65
N VAL A 18 -4.58 -23.89 6.53
CA VAL A 18 -5.24 -22.60 6.47
C VAL A 18 -4.81 -21.99 5.14
N CYS A 19 -5.61 -22.16 4.09
CA CYS A 19 -5.52 -21.31 2.91
C CYS A 19 -5.81 -19.89 3.39
N ALA A 20 -4.76 -19.13 3.73
CA ALA A 20 -4.89 -17.71 3.94
C ALA A 20 -5.52 -17.13 2.66
N ALA A 21 -6.77 -16.66 2.78
CA ALA A 21 -7.48 -16.08 1.66
C ALA A 21 -6.69 -14.86 1.20
N ARG A 22 -6.16 -14.90 -0.03
CA ARG A 22 -5.37 -13.79 -0.58
C ARG A 22 -6.23 -12.52 -0.59
N SER A 23 -5.69 -11.43 -0.06
CA SER A 23 -6.37 -10.13 -0.20
C SER A 23 -6.52 -9.78 -1.68
N PRO A 24 -7.56 -9.04 -2.09
CA PRO A 24 -7.68 -8.62 -3.48
C PRO A 24 -6.47 -7.81 -3.96
N TYR A 25 -5.82 -7.04 -3.07
CA TYR A 25 -4.54 -6.40 -3.34
C TYR A 25 -3.42 -7.41 -3.64
N GLN A 26 -3.25 -8.44 -2.80
CA GLN A 26 -2.27 -9.50 -3.04
C GLN A 26 -2.55 -10.25 -4.34
N ALA A 27 -3.82 -10.49 -4.68
CA ALA A 27 -4.21 -11.13 -5.93
C ALA A 27 -3.82 -10.29 -7.16
N VAL A 28 -4.06 -8.98 -7.11
CA VAL A 28 -3.71 -8.03 -8.17
C VAL A 28 -2.19 -7.86 -8.28
N LEU A 29 -1.47 -7.77 -7.16
CA LEU A 29 0.00 -7.70 -7.16
C LEU A 29 0.63 -8.99 -7.70
N GLN A 30 0.09 -10.15 -7.31
CA GLN A 30 0.52 -11.44 -7.85
C GLN A 30 0.28 -11.53 -9.36
N HIS A 31 -0.89 -11.07 -9.83
CA HIS A 31 -1.17 -10.98 -11.26
C HIS A 31 -0.10 -10.16 -11.99
N SER A 32 0.19 -8.97 -11.46
CA SER A 32 1.21 -8.07 -12.00
C SER A 32 2.60 -8.71 -12.08
N ARG A 33 3.02 -9.42 -11.03
CA ARG A 33 4.28 -10.19 -10.99
C ARG A 33 4.33 -11.28 -12.07
N ILE A 34 3.25 -12.03 -12.25
CA ILE A 34 3.16 -13.07 -13.28
C ILE A 34 3.31 -12.45 -14.68
N ARG A 35 2.72 -11.27 -14.92
CA ARG A 35 2.85 -10.55 -16.19
C ARG A 35 4.25 -9.95 -16.39
N GLY A 36 4.90 -9.50 -15.33
CA GLY A 36 6.25 -8.93 -15.35
C GLY A 36 7.39 -9.95 -15.41
N ARG A 37 7.13 -11.24 -15.16
CA ARG A 37 8.16 -12.29 -15.01
C ARG A 37 9.21 -12.37 -16.12
N LEU A 38 8.84 -12.02 -17.36
CA LEU A 38 9.75 -12.05 -18.51
C LEU A 38 10.78 -10.91 -18.50
N GLN A 39 10.45 -9.81 -17.83
CA GLN A 39 11.32 -8.65 -17.68
C GLN A 39 12.39 -8.83 -16.60
N GLY A 40 12.22 -9.81 -15.70
CA GLY A 40 13.20 -10.17 -14.68
C GLY A 40 12.54 -10.52 -13.34
N PRO A 41 13.34 -10.90 -12.33
CA PRO A 41 12.87 -11.10 -10.96
C PRO A 41 12.25 -9.81 -10.40
N ASN A 42 11.17 -9.96 -9.62
CA ASN A 42 10.45 -8.90 -8.91
C ASN A 42 10.04 -7.68 -9.76
N VAL A 43 9.82 -7.88 -11.05
CA VAL A 43 9.23 -6.86 -11.94
C VAL A 43 7.71 -7.02 -11.96
N CYS A 44 7.01 -5.91 -11.81
CA CYS A 44 5.56 -5.80 -11.83
C CYS A 44 5.11 -5.10 -13.13
N ALA A 45 4.13 -5.67 -13.81
CA ALA A 45 3.51 -5.05 -14.98
C ALA A 45 2.31 -4.19 -14.57
N MET A 46 2.28 -2.94 -15.02
CA MET A 46 1.24 -1.96 -14.70
C MET A 46 0.60 -1.43 -15.99
N GLN A 47 -0.66 -1.01 -15.91
CA GLN A 47 -1.33 -0.30 -17.01
C GLN A 47 -1.26 1.20 -16.75
N GLN A 48 -0.60 1.93 -17.64
CA GLN A 48 -0.57 3.39 -17.63
C GLN A 48 -1.60 3.93 -18.63
N ILE A 49 -2.43 4.89 -18.21
CA ILE A 49 -3.36 5.55 -19.12
C ILE A 49 -2.57 6.44 -20.09
N LYS A 50 -2.77 6.27 -21.40
CA LYS A 50 -2.04 7.02 -22.43
C LYS A 50 -2.25 8.54 -22.24
N GLY A 51 -1.15 9.28 -22.17
CA GLY A 51 -1.15 10.74 -21.96
C GLY A 51 -1.28 11.17 -20.49
N THR A 52 -1.11 10.25 -19.54
CA THR A 52 -1.06 10.57 -18.10
C THR A 52 -0.01 9.71 -17.41
N ASP A 53 0.44 10.10 -16.22
CA ASP A 53 1.34 9.29 -15.39
C ASP A 53 0.62 8.31 -14.46
N LYS A 54 -0.71 8.19 -14.59
CA LYS A 54 -1.52 7.30 -13.76
C LYS A 54 -1.31 5.84 -14.16
N LYS A 55 -0.72 5.07 -13.24
CA LYS A 55 -0.42 3.64 -13.38
C LYS A 55 -1.29 2.83 -12.43
N TYR A 56 -1.83 1.73 -12.93
CA TYR A 56 -2.73 0.86 -12.19
C TYR A 56 -2.27 -0.58 -12.24
N PHE A 57 -2.26 -1.24 -11.08
CA PHE A 57 -2.31 -2.69 -11.05
C PHE A 57 -3.73 -3.11 -11.40
N THR A 58 -3.88 -3.92 -12.45
CA THR A 58 -5.19 -4.36 -12.92
C THR A 58 -5.36 -5.86 -12.72
N ASN A 59 -6.59 -6.27 -12.49
CA ASN A 59 -6.91 -7.69 -12.41
C ASN A 59 -6.89 -8.35 -13.81
N CYS A 60 -6.97 -9.69 -13.84
CA CYS A 60 -6.97 -10.46 -15.08
C CYS A 60 -8.01 -9.96 -16.10
N LYS A 61 -9.22 -9.62 -15.66
CA LYS A 61 -10.32 -9.22 -16.55
C LYS A 61 -10.02 -7.88 -17.22
N GLN A 62 -9.61 -6.88 -16.44
CA GLN A 62 -9.29 -5.54 -16.91
C GLN A 62 -8.03 -5.50 -17.78
N TRP A 63 -7.07 -6.38 -17.51
CA TRP A 63 -5.83 -6.49 -18.30
C TRP A 63 -6.09 -6.63 -19.80
N TYR A 64 -7.11 -7.41 -20.19
CA TYR A 64 -7.43 -7.64 -21.60
C TYR A 64 -8.21 -6.51 -22.26
N HIS A 65 -8.93 -5.68 -21.50
CA HIS A 65 -9.71 -4.58 -22.05
C HIS A 65 -8.83 -3.43 -22.58
N ARG A 66 -7.57 -3.32 -22.11
CA ARG A 66 -6.57 -2.30 -22.50
C ARG A 66 -7.09 -0.85 -22.52
N LYS A 67 -8.16 -0.59 -21.76
CA LYS A 67 -8.81 0.70 -21.64
C LYS A 67 -9.21 0.89 -20.18
N ILE A 68 -8.92 2.07 -19.65
CA ILE A 68 -9.39 2.52 -18.33
C ILE A 68 -10.15 3.81 -18.57
N CYS A 69 -11.41 3.87 -18.13
CA CYS A 69 -12.31 5.01 -18.34
C CYS A 69 -12.39 5.45 -19.82
N GLY A 70 -12.46 4.48 -20.75
CA GLY A 70 -12.52 4.73 -22.20
C GLY A 70 -11.20 5.13 -22.85
N LYS A 71 -10.17 5.49 -22.08
CA LYS A 71 -8.84 5.86 -22.58
C LYS A 71 -7.97 4.62 -22.79
N PRO A 72 -7.19 4.53 -23.89
CA PRO A 72 -6.28 3.43 -24.12
C PRO A 72 -5.15 3.42 -23.09
N THR A 73 -4.70 2.23 -22.70
CA THR A 73 -3.59 2.06 -21.76
C THR A 73 -2.37 1.44 -22.43
N VAL A 74 -1.18 1.82 -21.99
CA VAL A 74 0.10 1.17 -22.32
C VAL A 74 0.57 0.33 -21.15
N ILE A 75 1.26 -0.78 -21.41
CA ILE A 75 1.82 -1.63 -20.36
C ILE A 75 3.20 -1.09 -20.01
N THR A 76 3.41 -0.78 -18.73
CA THR A 76 4.72 -0.40 -18.17
C THR A 76 5.23 -1.48 -17.23
N TYR A 77 6.54 -1.49 -17.01
CA TYR A 77 7.21 -2.47 -16.16
C TYR A 77 8.10 -1.75 -15.15
N GLU A 78 7.84 -1.99 -13.88
CA GLU A 78 8.52 -1.33 -12.77
C GLU A 78 8.87 -2.35 -11.70
N CYS A 79 9.74 -1.98 -10.77
CA CYS A 79 10.00 -2.84 -9.63
C CYS A 79 8.74 -2.96 -8.78
N CYS A 80 8.45 -4.18 -8.35
CA CYS A 80 7.39 -4.38 -7.38
C CYS A 80 7.74 -3.64 -6.07
N PRO A 81 6.72 -3.25 -5.26
CA PRO A 81 6.95 -2.61 -3.97
C PRO A 81 7.94 -3.40 -3.11
N GLY A 82 8.96 -2.72 -2.60
CA GLY A 82 10.02 -3.31 -1.77
C GLY A 82 11.24 -3.85 -2.53
N TYR A 83 11.34 -3.63 -3.84
CA TYR A 83 12.49 -4.06 -4.64
C TYR A 83 13.08 -2.91 -5.45
N GLU A 84 14.37 -3.01 -5.75
CA GLU A 84 15.10 -2.03 -6.55
C GLU A 84 15.94 -2.69 -7.65
N LYS A 85 16.36 -1.88 -8.63
CA LYS A 85 17.22 -2.33 -9.73
C LYS A 85 18.68 -2.22 -9.30
N ILE A 86 19.48 -3.21 -9.65
CA ILE A 86 20.94 -3.15 -9.53
C ILE A 86 21.52 -2.86 -10.93
N PRO A 87 22.44 -1.89 -11.07
CA PRO A 87 23.11 -1.63 -12.34
C PRO A 87 23.79 -2.90 -12.89
N GLY A 88 23.49 -3.25 -14.13
CA GLY A 88 24.05 -4.44 -14.80
C GLY A 88 23.25 -5.73 -14.63
N GLU A 89 22.24 -5.76 -13.74
CA GLU A 89 21.36 -6.91 -13.58
C GLU A 89 19.99 -6.72 -14.24
N LYS A 90 19.35 -7.84 -14.60
CA LYS A 90 18.01 -7.83 -15.19
C LYS A 90 16.95 -7.81 -14.09
N GLY A 91 15.96 -6.93 -14.23
CA GLY A 91 14.82 -6.85 -13.30
C GLY A 91 15.15 -6.10 -12.01
N CYS A 92 14.59 -6.57 -10.89
CA CYS A 92 14.74 -5.96 -9.58
C CYS A 92 15.18 -7.00 -8.54
N PRO A 93 16.45 -7.42 -8.56
CA PRO A 93 16.96 -8.53 -7.74
C PRO A 93 17.13 -8.14 -6.26
N ALA A 94 17.42 -6.85 -5.97
CA ALA A 94 17.62 -6.37 -4.60
C ALA A 94 16.28 -6.10 -3.91
N ALA A 95 16.15 -6.61 -2.68
CA ALA A 95 15.09 -6.22 -1.76
C ALA A 95 15.55 -5.01 -0.95
N LEU A 96 14.70 -3.99 -0.86
CA LEU A 96 14.97 -2.80 -0.08
C LEU A 96 14.97 -3.15 1.42
N PRO A 97 15.93 -2.63 2.20
CA PRO A 97 15.89 -2.79 3.65
C PRO A 97 14.64 -2.09 4.21
N LEU A 98 14.06 -2.67 5.25
CA LEU A 98 12.96 -2.03 5.97
C LEU A 98 13.52 -0.81 6.71
N VAL A 99 12.88 0.32 6.48
CA VAL A 99 13.18 1.60 7.14
C VAL A 99 11.95 2.09 7.89
N ASN A 100 12.12 3.11 8.72
CA ASN A 100 11.02 3.75 9.44
C ASN A 100 9.98 4.39 8.48
N ILE A 101 8.82 4.76 9.02
CA ILE A 101 7.72 5.32 8.20
C ILE A 101 8.15 6.61 7.51
N TYR A 102 8.89 7.48 8.21
CA TYR A 102 9.39 8.74 7.65
C TYR A 102 10.23 8.53 6.37
N ASN A 103 11.20 7.61 6.41
CA ASN A 103 12.02 7.29 5.24
C ASN A 103 11.23 6.52 4.17
N THR A 104 10.26 5.72 4.57
CA THR A 104 9.36 5.01 3.64
C THR A 104 8.56 5.99 2.77
N LEU A 105 8.18 7.17 3.29
CA LEU A 105 7.53 8.23 2.51
C LEU A 105 8.37 8.63 1.28
N GLY A 106 9.68 8.77 1.46
CA GLY A 106 10.61 9.06 0.37
C GLY A 106 10.71 7.91 -0.64
N VAL A 107 10.78 6.66 -0.15
CA VAL A 107 10.85 5.46 -1.01
C VAL A 107 9.60 5.29 -1.88
N VAL A 108 8.41 5.62 -1.36
CA VAL A 108 7.16 5.56 -2.13
C VAL A 108 6.93 6.80 -3.01
N GLY A 109 7.83 7.77 -3.00
CA GLY A 109 7.75 8.99 -3.81
C GLY A 109 6.87 10.10 -3.23
N ALA A 110 6.43 10.00 -1.98
CA ALA A 110 5.63 11.00 -1.28
C ALA A 110 6.51 12.06 -0.59
N SER A 111 7.41 12.68 -1.34
CA SER A 111 8.40 13.64 -0.84
C SER A 111 7.77 14.90 -0.24
N THR A 112 6.65 15.38 -0.79
CA THR A 112 5.92 16.53 -0.23
C THR A 112 5.35 16.20 1.15
N THR A 113 4.75 15.01 1.31
CA THR A 113 4.25 14.54 2.61
C THR A 113 5.40 14.34 3.61
N GLN A 114 6.55 13.83 3.16
CA GLN A 114 7.75 13.71 3.99
C GLN A 114 8.22 15.08 4.51
N MET A 115 8.26 16.09 3.64
CA MET A 115 8.63 17.46 4.02
C MET A 115 7.65 18.06 5.04
N TYR A 116 6.34 17.89 4.84
CA TYR A 116 5.34 18.41 5.77
C TYR A 116 5.37 17.69 7.12
N THR A 117 5.66 16.40 7.12
CA THR A 117 5.86 15.61 8.36
C THR A 117 7.02 16.16 9.19
N ASP A 118 8.11 16.58 8.54
CA ASP A 118 9.26 17.20 9.22
C ASP A 118 8.89 18.60 9.77
N ARG A 119 8.20 19.42 8.96
CA ARG A 119 7.74 20.77 9.38
C ARG A 119 6.75 20.75 10.54
N ALA A 120 5.86 19.75 10.58
CA ALA A 120 4.87 19.58 11.64
C ALA A 120 5.43 18.92 12.91
N LYS A 121 6.74 18.62 12.97
CA LYS A 121 7.39 17.88 14.07
C LYS A 121 6.80 16.49 14.34
N LEU A 122 6.11 15.91 13.37
CA LEU A 122 5.51 14.58 13.44
C LEU A 122 6.57 13.48 13.25
N ARG A 123 7.73 13.82 12.68
CA ARG A 123 8.84 12.89 12.44
C ARG A 123 9.24 12.09 13.68
N GLU A 124 9.44 12.76 14.81
CA GLU A 124 9.91 12.12 16.05
C GLU A 124 8.90 11.07 16.55
N GLU A 125 7.61 11.32 16.37
CA GLU A 125 6.54 10.40 16.75
C GLU A 125 6.54 9.13 15.87
N ILE A 126 6.65 9.29 14.54
CA ILE A 126 6.58 8.16 13.60
C ILE A 126 7.90 7.38 13.44
N GLU A 127 9.02 7.97 13.88
CA GLU A 127 10.30 7.26 14.03
C GLU A 127 10.40 6.56 15.39
N GLY A 128 9.60 6.99 16.37
CA GLY A 128 9.54 6.42 17.70
C GLY A 128 8.91 5.03 17.78
N PRO A 129 8.88 4.41 18.98
CA PRO A 129 8.27 3.12 19.18
C PRO A 129 6.76 3.21 18.97
N GLY A 130 6.24 2.41 18.03
CA GLY A 130 4.81 2.39 17.73
C GLY A 130 4.52 1.61 16.46
N SER A 131 3.25 1.38 16.19
CA SER A 131 2.79 0.75 14.97
C SER A 131 1.79 1.68 14.32
N PHE A 132 2.13 2.29 13.20
CA PHE A 132 1.25 3.25 12.53
C PHE A 132 0.96 2.82 11.10
N THR A 133 -0.21 3.22 10.60
CA THR A 133 -0.52 3.23 9.18
C THR A 133 -0.65 4.67 8.74
N PHE A 134 0.09 5.05 7.70
CA PHE A 134 0.05 6.39 7.15
C PHE A 134 -0.51 6.34 5.72
N PHE A 135 -1.69 6.92 5.53
CA PHE A 135 -2.28 7.18 4.22
C PHE A 135 -1.67 8.43 3.59
N ALA A 136 -0.41 8.33 3.15
CA ALA A 136 0.34 9.48 2.64
C ALA A 136 -0.23 10.02 1.31
N PRO A 137 -0.63 11.30 1.23
CA PRO A 137 -1.00 11.92 -0.04
C PRO A 137 0.18 11.96 -1.01
N SER A 138 -0.09 11.88 -2.32
CA SER A 138 0.94 12.01 -3.34
C SER A 138 1.33 13.47 -3.55
N ASN A 139 2.45 13.71 -4.24
CA ASN A 139 2.90 15.07 -4.55
C ASN A 139 1.87 15.83 -5.40
N GLU A 140 1.19 15.12 -6.32
CA GLU A 140 0.12 15.69 -7.15
C GLU A 140 -1.13 16.00 -6.33
N ALA A 141 -1.41 15.23 -5.27
CA ALA A 141 -2.55 15.50 -4.39
C ALA A 141 -2.36 16.82 -3.64
N TRP A 142 -1.16 17.07 -3.11
CA TRP A 142 -0.81 18.36 -2.50
C TRP A 142 -0.87 19.52 -3.49
N ALA A 143 -0.38 19.30 -4.72
CA ALA A 143 -0.40 20.32 -5.77
C ALA A 143 -1.82 20.62 -6.30
N ALA A 144 -2.78 19.71 -6.09
CA ALA A 144 -4.17 19.89 -6.50
C ALA A 144 -5.03 20.62 -5.46
N LEU A 145 -4.51 20.87 -4.25
CA LEU A 145 -5.23 21.64 -3.24
C LEU A 145 -5.33 23.12 -3.65
N PRO A 146 -6.46 23.79 -3.35
CA PRO A 146 -6.57 25.25 -3.48
C PRO A 146 -5.46 25.94 -2.70
N THR A 147 -4.89 27.00 -3.27
CA THR A 147 -3.79 27.77 -2.68
C THR A 147 -4.14 28.30 -1.30
N GLU A 148 -5.39 28.69 -1.09
CA GLU A 148 -5.88 29.23 0.18
C GLU A 148 -5.83 28.16 1.30
N ILE A 149 -6.17 26.92 0.98
CA ILE A 149 -6.14 25.80 1.93
C ILE A 149 -4.68 25.41 2.22
N LEU A 150 -3.86 25.33 1.17
CA LEU A 150 -2.45 24.99 1.33
C LEU A 150 -1.71 26.02 2.20
N ASP A 151 -1.96 27.31 1.97
CA ASP A 151 -1.38 28.39 2.75
C ASP A 151 -1.87 28.37 4.20
N ALA A 152 -3.15 28.08 4.43
CA ALA A 152 -3.69 27.91 5.79
C ALA A 152 -2.98 26.78 6.54
N LEU A 153 -2.78 25.62 5.91
CA LEU A 153 -2.06 24.49 6.49
C LEU A 153 -0.59 24.84 6.79
N VAL A 154 0.11 25.44 5.83
CA VAL A 154 1.55 25.72 5.93
C VAL A 154 1.85 26.91 6.85
N SER A 155 0.90 27.83 7.03
CA SER A 155 1.05 28.96 7.97
C SER A 155 0.98 28.51 9.43
N ASN A 156 0.24 27.43 9.72
CA ASN A 156 0.06 26.91 11.07
C ASN A 156 0.48 25.44 11.18
N VAL A 157 1.79 25.22 11.02
CA VAL A 157 2.36 23.86 10.94
C VAL A 157 2.19 23.02 12.21
N ASN A 158 2.12 23.65 13.38
CA ASN A 158 2.05 22.95 14.66
C ASN A 158 0.63 22.48 15.02
N ILE A 159 -0.40 23.06 14.38
CA ILE A 159 -1.80 22.76 14.69
C ILE A 159 -2.48 22.21 13.44
N GLU A 160 -2.67 23.05 12.41
CA GLU A 160 -3.47 22.69 11.24
C GLU A 160 -2.80 21.58 10.42
N LEU A 161 -1.52 21.74 10.09
CA LEU A 161 -0.78 20.72 9.33
C LEU A 161 -0.63 19.43 10.13
N LEU A 162 -0.31 19.51 11.42
CA LEU A 162 -0.17 18.34 12.28
C LEU A 162 -1.49 17.57 12.38
N ASN A 163 -2.60 18.26 12.65
CA ASN A 163 -3.93 17.67 12.73
C ASN A 163 -4.33 17.02 11.40
N ALA A 164 -4.08 17.70 10.27
CA ALA A 164 -4.34 17.15 8.95
C ALA A 164 -3.52 15.86 8.69
N LEU A 165 -2.25 15.82 9.09
CA LEU A 165 -1.41 14.63 8.93
C LEU A 165 -1.84 13.50 9.89
N HIS A 166 -2.17 13.79 11.15
CA HIS A 166 -2.70 12.80 12.10
C HIS A 166 -4.03 12.20 11.65
N TYR A 167 -4.85 12.98 10.96
CA TYR A 167 -6.08 12.47 10.37
C TYR A 167 -5.83 11.44 9.24
N HIS A 168 -4.69 11.55 8.55
CA HIS A 168 -4.22 10.55 7.58
C HIS A 168 -3.51 9.35 8.24
N MET A 169 -3.46 9.30 9.56
CA MET A 169 -2.75 8.25 10.30
C MET A 169 -3.70 7.44 11.19
N VAL A 170 -3.36 6.17 11.38
CA VAL A 170 -4.03 5.26 12.30
C VAL A 170 -2.99 4.66 13.23
N ASN A 171 -3.27 4.57 14.53
CA ASN A 171 -2.30 4.10 15.56
C ASN A 171 -2.07 2.57 15.58
N ARG A 172 -2.37 1.87 14.48
CA ARG A 172 -2.06 0.45 14.30
C ARG A 172 -1.63 0.17 12.87
N ARG A 173 -0.85 -0.89 12.66
CA ARG A 173 -0.58 -1.42 11.32
C ARG A 173 -1.83 -2.08 10.75
N LEU A 174 -2.39 -1.47 9.71
CA LEU A 174 -3.46 -2.01 8.89
C LEU A 174 -2.85 -2.75 7.72
N THR A 175 -3.27 -3.99 7.53
CA THR A 175 -2.91 -4.79 6.37
C THR A 175 -3.94 -4.65 5.26
N SER A 176 -3.55 -4.96 4.02
CA SER A 176 -4.49 -4.98 2.88
C SER A 176 -5.68 -5.94 3.06
N GLU A 177 -5.61 -6.88 4.01
CA GLU A 177 -6.68 -7.84 4.34
C GLU A 177 -7.75 -7.23 5.25
N GLU A 178 -7.37 -6.22 6.03
CA GLU A 178 -8.24 -5.48 6.95
C GLU A 178 -8.95 -4.31 6.26
N LEU A 179 -8.37 -3.76 5.18
CA LEU A 179 -8.96 -2.71 4.34
C LEU A 179 -10.14 -3.26 3.49
N ARG A 180 -11.22 -3.63 4.17
CA ARG A 180 -12.42 -4.22 3.57
C ARG A 180 -13.42 -3.13 3.18
N HIS A 181 -14.35 -3.47 2.30
CA HIS A 181 -15.42 -2.54 1.94
C HIS A 181 -16.27 -2.20 3.17
N GLY A 182 -16.42 -0.90 3.46
CA GLY A 182 -17.25 -0.41 4.55
C GLY A 182 -16.60 -0.47 5.93
N SER A 183 -15.30 -0.81 6.03
CA SER A 183 -14.59 -0.68 7.31
C SER A 183 -14.27 0.79 7.59
N SER A 184 -14.39 1.21 8.85
CA SER A 184 -13.84 2.47 9.35
C SER A 184 -12.76 2.22 10.38
N PHE A 185 -11.79 3.14 10.47
CA PHE A 185 -10.73 3.12 11.46
C PHE A 185 -10.60 4.49 12.09
N ALA A 186 -10.46 4.55 13.41
CA ALA A 186 -10.18 5.79 14.13
C ALA A 186 -8.81 6.32 13.69
N SER A 187 -8.80 7.56 13.20
CA SER A 187 -7.57 8.28 12.91
C SER A 187 -6.88 8.72 14.21
N MET A 188 -5.64 9.20 14.11
CA MET A 188 -4.92 9.78 15.24
C MET A 188 -5.39 11.20 15.59
N TYR A 189 -6.28 11.79 14.78
CA TYR A 189 -6.87 13.10 15.04
C TYR A 189 -8.30 12.94 15.59
N GLN A 190 -8.48 13.18 16.89
CA GLN A 190 -9.78 13.14 17.58
C GLN A 190 -10.61 11.85 17.33
N ASP A 191 -9.95 10.73 17.05
CA ASP A 191 -10.58 9.46 16.68
C ASP A 191 -11.57 9.57 15.50
N PHE A 192 -11.42 10.57 14.62
CA PHE A 192 -12.29 10.70 13.45
C PHE A 192 -12.17 9.48 12.55
N ASP A 193 -13.30 9.01 12.04
CA ASP A 193 -13.36 7.82 11.19
C ASP A 193 -12.72 8.06 9.82
N VAL A 194 -11.76 7.21 9.48
CA VAL A 194 -11.26 7.02 8.11
C VAL A 194 -12.06 5.92 7.46
N HIS A 195 -12.97 6.29 6.54
CA HIS A 195 -13.80 5.34 5.83
C HIS A 195 -13.04 4.68 4.68
N ILE A 196 -13.06 3.35 4.65
CA ILE A 196 -12.44 2.54 3.61
C ILE A 196 -13.51 1.91 2.72
N HIS A 197 -13.37 2.10 1.41
CA HIS A 197 -14.19 1.44 0.42
C HIS A 197 -13.32 0.59 -0.49
N HIS A 198 -13.72 -0.66 -0.66
CA HIS A 198 -13.06 -1.60 -1.54
C HIS A 198 -14.03 -2.05 -2.61
N TYR A 199 -13.61 -2.00 -3.86
CA TYR A 199 -14.44 -2.30 -5.02
C TYR A 199 -14.02 -3.63 -5.66
N SER A 200 -14.96 -4.28 -6.36
CA SER A 200 -14.74 -5.58 -7.02
C SER A 200 -13.68 -5.55 -8.13
N ASN A 201 -13.33 -4.36 -8.61
CA ASN A 201 -12.24 -4.13 -9.54
C ASN A 201 -10.85 -4.09 -8.87
N GLY A 202 -10.77 -4.23 -7.54
CA GLY A 202 -9.53 -4.21 -6.76
C GLY A 202 -9.06 -2.82 -6.34
N ILE A 203 -9.84 -1.77 -6.63
CA ILE A 203 -9.54 -0.41 -6.16
C ILE A 203 -9.92 -0.32 -4.68
N VAL A 204 -9.00 0.22 -3.88
CA VAL A 204 -9.23 0.58 -2.48
C VAL A 204 -9.14 2.10 -2.39
N THR A 205 -10.14 2.73 -1.78
CA THR A 205 -10.19 4.17 -1.53
C THR A 205 -10.35 4.40 -0.04
N TRP A 206 -9.68 5.41 0.47
CA TRP A 206 -9.91 5.97 1.80
C TRP A 206 -10.42 7.40 1.62
N ALA A 207 -11.40 7.78 2.42
CA ALA A 207 -11.82 9.17 2.52
C ALA A 207 -11.20 9.76 3.77
N ALA A 208 -10.22 10.63 3.57
CA ALA A 208 -9.84 11.62 4.55
C ALA A 208 -10.50 12.93 4.09
N PHE A 209 -11.53 13.40 4.79
CA PHE A 209 -12.00 14.78 4.69
C PHE A 209 -10.83 15.76 4.92
N VAL A 210 -10.50 16.54 3.89
CA VAL A 210 -9.81 17.83 4.00
C VAL A 210 -10.67 18.85 3.26
#